data_AF-A0A1U8B2N4-F1
#
_entry.id   AF-A0A1U8B2N4-F1
#
_cell.length_a   1.000
_cell.length_b   1.000
_cell.length_c   1.000
_cell.angle_alpha   90.00
_cell.angle_beta   90.00
_cell.angle_gamma   90.00
#
_symmetry.space_group_name_H-M   'P 1'
#
loop_
_entity.id
_entity.type
_entity.pdbx_description
1 polymer ?
#
loop_
_entity_poly.entity_id
_entity_poly.type
_entity_poly.pdbx_seq_one_letter_code
_entity_poly.pdbx_strand_id
1 'polypeptide(L)'
;MGFHLFIFLALLTIPKSEATANRTDLHVAMAEMRSKSYYSFVMLLELLHSNGSQPQLSGEVTFLMPEDRKLSEFSVSVSSLRNFILSHTIPTPLNYNDFLHFPTGTLIPSGIQTRMITIQNHGRSNFLVNNAQIVAPNVCQSSSIRCHGIDKVIEY
;
A
#
# COMPACT_ATOMS: atom_id res chain seq x y z
N MET A 1 -24.36 17.92 -53.32
CA MET A 1 -23.32 18.59 -52.51
C MET A 1 -24.01 19.22 -51.31
N GLY A 2 -23.75 18.74 -50.10
CA GLY A 2 -24.40 19.23 -48.87
C GLY A 2 -24.28 18.21 -47.74
N PHE A 3 -23.15 18.24 -47.04
CA PHE A 3 -22.78 17.33 -45.95
C PHE A 3 -23.49 17.69 -44.63
N HIS A 4 -23.94 16.63 -43.95
CA HIS A 4 -24.23 16.40 -42.53
C HIS A 4 -23.87 17.46 -41.47
N LEU A 5 -24.67 17.55 -40.38
CA LEU A 5 -24.25 17.09 -39.05
C LEU A 5 -25.42 17.01 -38.04
N PHE A 6 -25.89 15.81 -37.70
CA PHE A 6 -26.65 15.57 -36.47
C PHE A 6 -25.66 15.23 -35.36
N ILE A 7 -25.52 16.11 -34.36
CA ILE A 7 -24.69 15.86 -33.18
C ILE A 7 -25.50 15.01 -32.20
N PHE A 8 -25.22 13.71 -32.15
CA PHE A 8 -25.65 12.86 -31.04
C PHE A 8 -24.63 13.01 -29.90
N LEU A 9 -25.01 13.75 -28.86
CA LEU A 9 -24.26 13.82 -27.62
C LEU A 9 -24.53 12.53 -26.81
N ALA A 10 -23.75 11.48 -27.07
CA ALA A 10 -23.78 10.28 -26.25
C ALA A 10 -23.04 10.56 -24.93
N LEU A 11 -23.79 10.72 -23.84
CA LEU A 11 -23.28 10.64 -22.47
C LEU A 11 -22.78 9.22 -22.23
N LEU A 12 -21.51 8.97 -22.50
CA LEU A 12 -20.81 7.77 -22.05
C LEU A 12 -20.51 7.93 -20.56
N THR A 13 -21.44 7.53 -19.71
CA THR A 13 -21.10 7.16 -18.33
C THR A 13 -20.39 5.81 -18.39
N ILE A 14 -19.05 5.83 -18.46
CA ILE A 14 -18.25 4.61 -18.32
C ILE A 14 -18.44 4.13 -16.88
N PRO A 15 -18.96 2.92 -16.63
CA PRO A 15 -19.01 2.39 -15.28
C PRO A 15 -17.57 2.19 -14.78
N LYS A 16 -17.29 2.75 -13.60
CA LYS A 16 -15.97 2.79 -12.96
C LYS A 16 -15.46 1.36 -12.65
N SER A 17 -14.64 0.80 -13.54
CA SER A 17 -13.96 -0.50 -13.42
C SER A 17 -12.83 -0.51 -12.37
N GLU A 18 -12.90 0.34 -11.34
CA GLU A 18 -11.81 0.53 -10.37
C GLU A 18 -11.94 -0.45 -9.19
N ALA A 19 -13.17 -0.68 -8.69
CA ALA A 19 -13.38 -1.56 -7.53
C ALA A 19 -13.01 -3.03 -7.82
N THR A 20 -13.31 -3.52 -9.02
CA THR A 20 -12.97 -4.89 -9.45
C THR A 20 -11.48 -5.05 -9.71
N ALA A 21 -10.83 -4.04 -10.32
CA ALA A 21 -9.39 -4.02 -10.54
C ALA A 21 -8.63 -4.02 -9.20
N ASN A 22 -9.04 -3.17 -8.26
CA ASN A 22 -8.45 -3.08 -6.92
C ASN A 22 -8.52 -4.43 -6.16
N ARG A 23 -9.61 -5.18 -6.30
CA ARG A 23 -9.76 -6.49 -5.63
C ARG A 23 -8.83 -7.55 -6.25
N THR A 24 -8.69 -7.55 -7.57
CA THR A 24 -7.78 -8.46 -8.28
C THR A 24 -6.34 -8.14 -7.94
N ASP A 25 -5.97 -6.85 -7.95
CA ASP A 25 -4.63 -6.38 -7.60
C ASP A 25 -4.25 -6.73 -6.16
N LEU A 26 -5.19 -6.58 -5.21
CA LEU A 26 -4.96 -6.99 -3.83
C LEU A 26 -4.71 -8.50 -3.71
N HIS A 27 -5.46 -9.33 -4.43
CA HIS A 27 -5.25 -10.77 -4.41
C HIS A 27 -3.87 -11.17 -4.97
N VAL A 28 -3.46 -10.55 -6.08
CA VAL A 28 -2.13 -10.75 -6.69
C VAL A 28 -1.03 -10.32 -5.71
N ALA A 29 -1.15 -9.12 -5.14
CA ALA A 29 -0.19 -8.61 -4.15
C ALA A 29 -0.07 -9.56 -2.95
N MET A 30 -1.19 -10.04 -2.39
CA MET A 30 -1.20 -10.98 -1.27
C MET A 30 -0.56 -12.34 -1.63
N ALA A 31 -0.68 -12.80 -2.88
CA ALA A 31 0.02 -14.00 -3.33
C ALA A 31 1.55 -13.77 -3.36
N GLU A 32 2.00 -12.61 -3.87
CA GLU A 32 3.42 -12.24 -3.87
C GLU A 32 3.97 -12.09 -2.44
N MET A 33 3.21 -11.44 -1.53
CA MET A 33 3.54 -11.32 -0.10
C MET A 33 3.76 -12.69 0.55
N ARG A 34 2.85 -13.65 0.33
CA ARG A 34 2.99 -15.03 0.82
C ARG A 34 4.22 -15.73 0.25
N SER A 35 4.51 -15.55 -1.04
CA SER A 35 5.69 -16.13 -1.68
C SER A 35 7.01 -15.64 -1.07
N LYS A 36 6.98 -14.49 -0.38
CA LYS A 36 8.10 -13.86 0.32
C LYS A 36 8.00 -13.97 1.85
N SER A 37 7.15 -14.84 2.37
CA SER A 37 6.99 -15.11 3.81
C SER A 37 6.46 -13.94 4.65
N TYR A 38 5.57 -13.11 4.10
CA TYR A 38 4.81 -12.08 4.84
C TYR A 38 3.39 -12.58 5.16
N TYR A 39 3.27 -13.75 5.79
CA TYR A 39 1.97 -14.40 6.02
C TYR A 39 1.12 -13.64 7.03
N SER A 40 1.74 -13.12 8.10
CA SER A 40 1.04 -12.42 9.16
C SER A 40 0.39 -11.14 8.66
N PHE A 41 1.11 -10.35 7.85
CA PHE A 41 0.54 -9.14 7.25
C PHE A 41 -0.65 -9.46 6.33
N VAL A 42 -0.54 -10.54 5.55
CA VAL A 42 -1.62 -11.02 4.69
C VAL A 42 -2.85 -11.46 5.49
N MET A 43 -2.69 -12.17 6.61
CA MET A 43 -3.81 -12.53 7.49
C MET A 43 -4.54 -11.29 8.03
N LEU A 44 -3.81 -10.22 8.38
CA LEU A 44 -4.41 -8.97 8.84
C LEU A 44 -5.23 -8.29 7.73
N LEU A 45 -4.75 -8.32 6.48
CA LEU A 45 -5.48 -7.82 5.31
C LEU A 45 -6.76 -8.64 5.06
N GLU A 46 -6.71 -9.97 5.18
CA GLU A 46 -7.89 -10.83 5.04
C GLU A 46 -8.93 -10.56 6.12
N LEU A 47 -8.51 -10.43 7.37
CA LEU A 47 -9.40 -10.14 8.49
C LEU A 47 -10.12 -8.80 8.31
N LEU A 48 -9.43 -7.76 7.82
CA LEU A 48 -10.08 -6.49 7.47
C LEU A 48 -11.09 -6.62 6.33
N HIS A 49 -10.75 -7.42 5.31
CA HIS A 49 -11.63 -7.65 4.17
C HIS A 49 -12.91 -8.37 4.61
N SER A 50 -12.78 -9.45 5.39
CA SER A 50 -13.89 -10.26 5.88
C SER A 50 -14.82 -9.49 6.82
N ASN A 51 -14.30 -8.54 7.59
CA ASN A 51 -15.10 -7.72 8.51
C ASN A 51 -15.83 -6.54 7.82
N GLY A 52 -15.85 -6.49 6.49
CA GLY A 52 -16.47 -5.40 5.72
C GLY A 52 -15.81 -4.03 5.93
N SER A 53 -14.69 -3.99 6.66
CA SER A 53 -13.97 -2.79 7.06
C SER A 53 -12.86 -2.47 6.08
N GLN A 54 -13.17 -2.60 4.78
CA GLN A 54 -12.23 -2.29 3.71
C GLN A 54 -11.62 -0.91 3.96
N PRO A 55 -10.29 -0.81 4.17
CA PRO A 55 -9.65 0.48 4.06
C PRO A 55 -9.95 0.99 2.65
N GLN A 56 -10.25 2.29 2.50
CA GLN A 56 -10.41 2.90 1.18
C GLN A 56 -9.01 2.97 0.54
N LEU A 57 -8.47 1.81 0.21
CA LEU A 57 -7.27 1.65 -0.57
C LEU A 57 -7.74 1.78 -2.01
N SER A 58 -7.50 2.93 -2.63
CA SER A 58 -7.34 2.97 -4.08
C SER A 58 -6.31 1.89 -4.43
N GLY A 59 -6.46 1.13 -5.53
CA GLY A 59 -5.51 0.07 -5.90
C GLY A 59 -4.06 0.53 -6.00
N GLU A 60 -3.83 1.83 -6.00
CA GLU A 60 -2.54 2.50 -6.05
C GLU A 60 -2.00 2.85 -4.65
N VAL A 61 -1.57 1.85 -3.89
CA VAL A 61 -0.97 2.02 -2.55
C VAL A 61 0.37 1.33 -2.43
N THR A 62 1.14 1.72 -1.40
CA THR A 62 2.32 0.96 -0.94
C THR A 62 2.10 0.43 0.46
N PHE A 63 2.27 -0.88 0.64
CA PHE A 63 2.33 -1.49 1.96
C PHE A 63 3.78 -1.57 2.46
N LEU A 64 3.97 -1.18 3.72
CA LEU A 64 5.20 -1.36 4.48
C LEU A 64 4.96 -2.50 5.48
N MET A 65 5.49 -3.68 5.21
CA MET A 65 5.09 -4.91 5.89
C MET A 65 6.15 -5.34 6.89
N PRO A 66 5.89 -5.30 8.20
CA PRO A 66 6.81 -5.87 9.16
C PRO A 66 6.96 -7.38 8.93
N GLU A 67 8.16 -7.92 9.14
CA GLU A 67 8.39 -9.36 9.08
C GLU A 67 7.48 -10.12 10.07
N ASP A 68 7.11 -11.36 9.72
CA ASP A 68 6.19 -12.17 10.53
C ASP A 68 6.62 -12.31 12.00
N ARG A 69 7.93 -12.43 12.25
CA ARG A 69 8.48 -12.46 13.62
C ARG A 69 8.15 -11.18 14.40
N LYS A 70 8.27 -10.02 13.77
CA LYS A 70 7.97 -8.72 14.38
C LYS A 70 6.48 -8.55 14.64
N LEU A 71 5.64 -9.01 13.73
CA LEU A 71 4.19 -9.01 13.94
C LEU A 71 3.77 -9.95 15.08
N SER A 72 4.45 -11.08 15.25
CA SER A 72 4.13 -12.04 16.34
C SER A 72 4.40 -11.48 17.75
N GLU A 73 5.30 -10.49 17.85
CA GLU A 73 5.63 -9.80 19.10
C GLU A 73 4.66 -8.62 19.38
N PHE A 74 3.86 -8.21 18.40
CA PHE A 74 3.01 -7.01 18.48
C PHE A 74 1.54 -7.37 18.74
N SER A 75 0.94 -6.77 19.78
CA SER A 75 -0.48 -6.98 20.08
C SER A 75 -1.37 -5.96 19.35
N VAL A 76 -2.09 -6.41 18.32
CA VAL A 76 -3.12 -5.60 17.64
C VAL A 76 -4.50 -6.01 18.15
N SER A 77 -5.25 -5.07 18.75
CA SER A 77 -6.67 -5.32 19.03
C SER A 77 -7.46 -5.28 17.72
N VAL A 78 -8.54 -6.07 17.62
CA VAL A 78 -9.40 -6.09 16.42
C VAL A 78 -9.95 -4.69 16.10
N SER A 79 -10.26 -3.90 17.12
CA SER A 79 -10.74 -2.52 16.96
C SER A 79 -9.68 -1.55 16.39
N SER A 80 -8.40 -1.85 16.59
CA SER A 80 -7.28 -1.04 16.07
C SER A 80 -6.70 -1.58 14.75
N LEU A 81 -7.17 -2.74 14.28
CA LEU A 81 -6.66 -3.39 13.08
C LEU A 81 -6.67 -2.49 11.83
N ARG A 82 -7.75 -1.72 11.64
CA ARG A 82 -7.84 -0.78 10.51
C ARG A 82 -6.75 0.28 10.58
N ASN A 83 -6.57 0.89 11.75
CA ASN A 83 -5.53 1.90 11.95
C ASN A 83 -4.13 1.31 11.82
N PHE A 84 -3.94 0.06 12.25
CA PHE A 84 -2.69 -0.66 12.06
C PHE A 84 -2.35 -0.85 10.57
N ILE A 85 -3.29 -1.28 9.73
CA ILE A 85 -3.02 -1.40 8.29
C ILE A 85 -2.80 -0.02 7.65
N LEU A 86 -3.59 0.99 8.04
CA LEU A 86 -3.42 2.36 7.53
C LEU A 86 -2.09 3.00 7.94
N SER A 87 -1.56 2.70 9.14
CA SER A 87 -0.24 3.19 9.57
C SER A 87 0.90 2.63 8.73
N HIS A 88 0.69 1.45 8.14
CA HIS A 88 1.61 0.73 7.27
C HIS A 88 1.29 0.90 5.78
N THR A 89 0.45 1.88 5.44
CA THR A 89 0.06 2.18 4.07
C THR A 89 0.56 3.57 3.68
N ILE A 90 1.13 3.71 2.49
CA ILE A 90 1.31 5.00 1.81
C ILE A 90 0.29 5.06 0.68
N PRO A 91 -0.51 6.13 0.55
CA PRO A 91 -1.56 6.28 -0.47
C PRO A 91 -0.99 6.66 -1.84
N THR A 92 0.13 6.05 -2.22
CA THR A 92 0.83 6.23 -3.50
C THR A 92 1.65 4.97 -3.78
N PRO A 93 1.66 4.44 -5.01
CA PRO A 93 2.41 3.24 -5.35
C PRO A 93 3.88 3.60 -5.62
N LEU A 94 4.74 3.36 -4.63
CA LEU A 94 6.17 3.65 -4.63
C LEU A 94 6.96 2.35 -4.74
N ASN A 95 7.78 2.22 -5.78
CA ASN A 95 8.82 1.21 -5.83
C ASN A 95 10.04 1.66 -5.00
N TYR A 96 10.99 0.75 -4.77
CA TYR A 96 12.16 1.08 -3.95
C TYR A 96 13.05 2.18 -4.57
N ASN A 97 13.12 2.26 -5.89
CA ASN A 97 13.87 3.31 -6.56
C ASN A 97 13.22 4.68 -6.33
N ASP A 98 11.89 4.78 -6.29
CA ASP A 98 11.19 6.03 -5.96
C ASP A 98 11.59 6.53 -4.57
N PHE A 99 11.67 5.62 -3.59
CA PHE A 99 12.12 5.93 -2.24
C PHE A 99 13.52 6.55 -2.21
N LEU A 100 14.46 6.01 -2.98
CA LEU A 100 15.84 6.49 -3.03
C LEU A 100 15.99 7.92 -3.55
N HIS A 101 14.97 8.48 -4.22
CA HIS A 101 14.97 9.86 -4.68
C HIS A 101 14.49 10.85 -3.62
N PHE A 102 13.85 10.40 -2.55
CA PHE A 102 13.44 11.29 -1.47
C PHE A 102 14.65 11.75 -0.64
N PRO A 103 14.85 13.06 -0.46
CA PRO A 103 15.84 13.57 0.47
C PRO A 103 15.53 13.15 1.92
N THR A 104 16.57 13.06 2.75
CA THR A 104 16.41 12.93 4.20
C THR A 104 15.58 14.09 4.75
N GLY A 105 14.64 13.79 5.65
CA GLY A 105 13.68 14.74 6.21
C GLY A 105 12.38 14.87 5.43
N THR A 106 12.23 14.17 4.29
CA THR A 106 10.96 14.16 3.54
C THR A 106 9.83 13.57 4.41
N LEU A 107 8.65 14.20 4.35
CA LEU A 107 7.42 13.72 4.96
C LEU A 107 6.46 13.24 3.86
N ILE A 108 6.06 11.97 3.94
CA ILE A 108 5.12 11.32 3.01
C ILE A 108 3.81 11.03 3.74
N PRO A 109 2.63 11.22 3.14
CA PRO A 109 1.38 10.84 3.79
C PRO A 109 1.34 9.35 4.09
N SER A 110 0.77 9.00 5.25
CA SER A 110 0.34 7.63 5.52
C SER A 110 -1.14 7.43 5.14
N GLY A 111 -1.63 6.20 5.26
CA GLY A 111 -3.06 5.90 5.14
C GLY A 111 -3.90 6.51 6.27
N ILE A 112 -3.27 6.95 7.37
CA ILE A 112 -3.91 7.75 8.41
C ILE A 112 -3.72 9.23 8.04
N GLN A 113 -4.83 9.91 7.73
CA GLN A 113 -4.83 11.30 7.22
C GLN A 113 -4.03 12.31 8.07
N THR A 114 -3.90 12.07 9.38
CA THR A 114 -3.22 12.96 10.32
C THR A 114 -1.78 12.56 10.63
N ARG A 115 -1.24 11.52 9.97
CA ARG A 115 0.09 10.96 10.25
C ARG A 115 0.95 10.93 9.00
N MET A 116 2.21 11.31 9.16
CA MET A 116 3.22 11.40 8.11
C MET A 116 4.38 10.45 8.38
N ILE A 117 4.88 9.80 7.34
CA ILE A 117 6.08 8.97 7.36
C ILE A 117 7.29 9.85 7.05
N THR A 118 8.25 9.85 7.96
CA THR A 118 9.55 10.50 7.82
C THR A 118 10.52 9.59 7.09
N ILE A 119 11.17 10.14 6.07
CA ILE A 119 12.24 9.49 5.32
C ILE A 119 13.60 9.88 5.88
N GLN A 120 14.44 8.89 6.14
CA GLN A 120 15.88 9.08 6.37
C GLN A 120 16.64 8.30 5.30
N ASN A 121 17.18 9.02 4.33
CA ASN A 121 17.89 8.46 3.19
C ASN A 121 19.39 8.65 3.39
N HIS A 122 20.04 7.64 3.98
CA HIS A 122 21.50 7.58 4.11
C HIS A 122 22.12 6.68 3.04
N GLY A 123 21.46 6.55 1.89
CA GLY A 123 21.85 5.67 0.79
C GLY A 123 21.22 4.27 0.87
N ARG A 124 21.57 3.41 -0.10
CA ARG A 124 20.91 2.10 -0.34
C ARG A 124 20.95 1.15 0.86
N SER A 125 22.00 1.18 1.67
CA SER A 125 22.16 0.30 2.82
C SER A 125 21.51 0.82 4.10
N ASN A 126 21.06 2.09 4.11
CA ASN A 126 20.55 2.75 5.31
C ASN A 126 19.41 3.72 4.94
N PHE A 127 18.35 3.16 4.36
CA PHE A 127 17.11 3.87 4.06
C PHE A 127 16.05 3.50 5.09
N LEU A 128 15.53 4.51 5.80
CA LEU A 128 14.55 4.33 6.87
C LEU A 128 13.23 5.05 6.56
N VAL A 129 12.13 4.39 6.88
CA VAL A 129 10.76 4.89 6.89
C VAL A 129 10.26 4.85 8.34
N ASN A 130 10.07 6.01 8.98
CA ASN A 130 9.77 6.08 10.43
C ASN A 130 10.68 5.19 11.30
N ASN A 131 12.00 5.30 11.14
CA ASN A 131 13.00 4.50 11.87
C ASN A 131 12.97 2.98 11.61
N ALA A 132 12.10 2.51 10.71
CA ALA A 132 12.09 1.15 10.19
C ALA A 132 12.91 1.07 8.90
N GLN A 133 13.81 0.11 8.82
CA GLN A 133 14.61 -0.15 7.63
C GLN A 133 13.82 -0.97 6.62
N ILE A 134 13.88 -0.60 5.33
CA ILE A 134 13.39 -1.46 4.26
C ILE A 134 14.39 -2.62 4.09
N VAL A 135 13.98 -3.83 4.47
CA VAL A 135 14.81 -5.05 4.42
C VAL A 135 14.49 -5.95 3.23
N ALA A 136 13.28 -5.83 2.67
CA ALA A 136 12.89 -6.54 1.46
C ALA A 136 12.20 -5.58 0.47
N PRO A 137 12.94 -4.94 -0.43
CA PRO A 137 12.35 -4.03 -1.41
C PRO A 137 11.57 -4.78 -2.49
N ASN A 138 10.53 -4.13 -3.03
CA ASN A 138 9.76 -4.57 -4.21
C ASN A 138 9.21 -6.00 -4.09
N VAL A 139 8.57 -6.33 -2.96
CA VAL A 139 7.95 -7.64 -2.74
C VAL A 139 6.82 -7.90 -3.72
N CYS A 140 5.97 -6.90 -3.99
CA CYS A 140 4.91 -7.00 -4.99
C CYS A 140 5.28 -6.22 -6.25
N GLN A 141 5.24 -6.89 -7.39
CA GLN A 141 5.63 -6.34 -8.70
C GLN A 141 4.55 -6.55 -9.75
N SER A 142 3.66 -7.52 -9.55
CA SER A 142 2.68 -7.96 -10.55
C SER A 142 1.31 -7.25 -10.43
N SER A 143 1.15 -6.36 -9.45
CA SER A 143 -0.06 -5.56 -9.20
C SER A 143 0.19 -4.05 -9.28
N SER A 144 -0.86 -3.24 -9.27
CA SER A 144 -0.77 -1.79 -9.01
C SER A 144 -0.32 -1.44 -7.58
N ILE A 145 -0.58 -2.35 -6.63
CA ILE A 145 -0.09 -2.28 -5.26
C ILE A 145 1.41 -2.54 -5.20
N ARG A 146 2.12 -1.73 -4.43
CA ARG A 146 3.53 -1.92 -4.08
C ARG A 146 3.65 -2.43 -2.66
N CYS A 147 4.70 -3.21 -2.41
CA CYS A 147 4.94 -3.80 -1.09
C CYS A 147 6.43 -3.81 -0.80
N HIS A 148 6.81 -3.43 0.42
CA HIS A 148 8.17 -3.51 0.91
C HIS A 148 8.17 -4.11 2.31
N GLY A 149 9.08 -5.03 2.57
CA GLY A 149 9.32 -5.55 3.91
C GLY A 149 10.12 -4.57 4.76
N ILE A 150 9.74 -4.40 6.02
CA ILE A 150 10.41 -3.56 7.00
C ILE A 150 10.78 -4.33 8.28
N ASP A 151 11.84 -3.91 8.97
CA ASP A 151 12.38 -4.59 10.16
C ASP A 151 11.65 -4.31 11.48
N LYS A 152 10.70 -3.36 11.47
CA LYS A 152 9.97 -2.86 12.63
C LYS A 152 8.54 -2.47 12.26
N VAL A 153 7.67 -2.38 13.25
CA VAL A 153 6.33 -1.80 13.11
C VAL A 153 6.43 -0.28 12.99
N ILE A 154 5.61 0.34 12.15
CA ILE A 154 5.54 1.81 12.02
C ILE A 154 4.81 2.41 13.23
N GLU A 155 5.50 3.31 13.92
CA GLU A 155 4.98 4.11 15.05
C GLU A 155 5.01 5.61 14.68
N TYR A 156 4.13 6.42 15.30
CA TYR A 156 3.97 7.86 15.05
C TYR A 156 3.84 8.68 16.32
#